data_AF-A0A8T4TTE8-F1
#
_entry.id   AF-A0A8T4TTE8-F1
#
_cell.length_a   1.000
_cell.length_b   1.000
_cell.length_c   1.000
_cell.angle_alpha   90.00
_cell.angle_beta   90.00
_cell.angle_gamma   90.00
#
_symmetry.space_group_name_H-M   'P 1'
#
loop_
_entity.id
_entity.type
_entity.pdbx_description
1 polymer ?
#
loop_
_entity_poly.entity_id
_entity_poly.type
_entity_poly.pdbx_seq_one_letter_code
_entity_poly.pdbx_strand_id
1 'polypeptide(L)' 'MSSRGQVVIPQDVRRNLHLHEGEKFVVVAEDDTILLKKLTVPSFKGFDKLLKKTQQFARQKRLTSRDVEAAIKGTRA' A
#
# COMPACT_ATOMS: atom_id res chain seq x y z
N MET A 1 15.58 28.03 1.62
CA MET A 1 14.67 26.95 2.07
C MET A 1 13.62 27.57 2.98
N SER A 2 12.33 27.24 2.85
CA SER A 2 11.34 27.69 3.83
C SER A 2 11.66 27.08 5.20
N SER A 3 11.18 27.68 6.30
CA SER A 3 11.40 27.18 7.67
C SER A 3 10.93 25.73 7.88
N ARG A 4 10.11 25.19 6.97
CA ARG A 4 9.58 23.83 6.99
C ARG A 4 10.21 22.90 5.93
N GLY A 5 11.16 23.38 5.11
CA GLY A 5 11.80 22.56 4.07
C GLY A 5 10.87 22.14 2.93
N GLN A 6 9.90 22.98 2.57
CA GLN A 6 8.93 22.66 1.51
C GLN A 6 9.52 22.88 0.11
N VAL A 7 9.26 21.95 -0.81
CA VAL A 7 9.57 22.05 -2.24
C VAL A 7 8.29 22.24 -3.04
N VAL A 8 8.29 23.18 -3.97
CA VAL A 8 7.15 23.43 -4.87
C VAL A 8 7.31 22.61 -6.14
N ILE A 9 6.29 21.82 -6.50
CA ILE A 9 6.27 21.07 -7.76
C ILE A 9 5.65 21.97 -8.86
N PRO A 10 6.38 22.29 -9.94
CA PRO A 10 5.87 23.08 -11.05
C PRO A 10 4.59 22.50 -11.68
N GLN A 11 3.76 23.36 -12.27
CA GLN A 11 2.46 22.95 -12.82
C GLN A 11 2.59 21.91 -13.94
N ASP A 12 3.60 22.04 -14.80
CA ASP A 12 3.85 21.10 -15.90
C ASP A 12 4.17 19.69 -15.40
N VAL A 13 5.02 19.60 -14.36
CA VAL A 13 5.37 18.33 -13.73
C VAL A 13 4.14 17.68 -13.09
N ARG A 14 3.30 18.46 -12.41
CA ARG A 14 2.04 17.97 -11.83
C ARG A 14 1.10 17.40 -12.89
N ARG A 15 0.95 18.07 -14.03
CA ARG A 15 0.13 17.60 -15.15
C ARG A 15 0.67 16.31 -15.76
N ASN A 16 1.96 16.28 -16.08
CA ASN A 16 2.59 15.13 -16.74
C ASN A 16 2.53 13.86 -15.88
N LEU A 17 2.69 14.01 -14.57
CA LEU A 17 2.64 12.90 -13.61
C LEU A 17 1.25 12.63 -13.05
N HIS A 18 0.22 13.38 -13.48
CA HIS A 18 -1.16 13.28 -12.99
C HIS A 18 -1.21 13.34 -11.46
N LEU A 19 -0.55 14.34 -10.89
CA LEU A 19 -0.49 14.55 -9.45
C LEU A 19 -1.72 15.31 -8.96
N HIS A 20 -2.32 14.81 -7.89
CA HIS A 20 -3.48 15.41 -7.25
C HIS A 20 -3.18 15.78 -5.80
N GLU A 21 -3.97 16.70 -5.26
CA GLU A 21 -3.89 17.05 -3.85
C GLU A 21 -4.19 15.82 -2.97
N GLY A 22 -3.41 15.64 -1.91
CA GLY A 22 -3.54 14.49 -1.00
C GLY A 22 -2.86 13.20 -1.48
N GLU A 23 -2.22 13.20 -2.66
CA GLU A 23 -1.41 12.06 -3.08
C GLU A 23 -0.19 11.86 -2.18
N LYS A 24 0.12 10.58 -1.92
CA LYS A 24 1.24 10.17 -1.07
C LYS A 24 2.42 9.75 -1.93
N PHE A 25 3.62 9.99 -1.42
CA PHE A 25 4.88 9.63 -2.07
C PHE A 25 5.72 8.77 -1.13
N VAL A 26 6.44 7.81 -1.71
CA VAL A 26 7.64 7.27 -1.10
C VAL A 26 8.77 8.23 -1.40
N VAL A 27 9.46 8.68 -0.36
CA VAL A 27 10.62 9.58 -0.47
C VAL A 27 11.86 8.75 -0.17
N VAL A 28 12.78 8.70 -1.14
CA VAL A 28 14.09 8.08 -0.97
C VAL A 28 15.14 9.15 -1.25
N ALA A 29 16.14 9.25 -0.38
CA ALA A 29 17.29 10.12 -0.58
C ALA A 29 18.54 9.24 -0.71
N GLU A 30 19.32 9.51 -1.75
CA GLU A 30 20.59 8.83 -2.04
C GLU A 30 21.56 9.87 -2.59
N ASP A 31 22.73 9.99 -1.97
CA ASP A 31 23.74 11.01 -2.25
C ASP A 31 23.18 12.45 -2.30
N ASP A 32 23.15 13.05 -3.48
CA ASP A 32 22.66 14.40 -3.76
C ASP A 32 21.25 14.41 -4.39
N THR A 33 20.61 13.25 -4.45
CA THR A 33 19.36 13.03 -5.17
C THR A 33 18.20 12.69 -4.22
N ILE A 34 17.05 13.32 -4.46
CA ILE A 34 15.78 12.98 -3.80
C ILE A 34 14.82 12.40 -4.84
N LEU A 35 14.45 11.14 -4.67
CA LEU A 35 13.45 10.47 -5.49
C LEU A 35 12.08 10.54 -4.81
N LEU A 36 11.10 11.11 -5.53
CA LEU A 36 9.70 11.16 -5.15
C LEU A 36 8.91 10.17 -6.01
N LYS A 37 8.57 9.01 -5.45
CA LYS A 37 7.78 7.99 -6.17
C LYS A 37 6.34 8.03 -5.67
N LYS A 38 5.39 8.33 -6.57
CA LYS A 38 3.95 8.30 -6.29
C LYS A 38 3.54 6.92 -5.79
N LEU A 39 2.84 6.89 -4.64
CA LEU A 39 2.33 5.67 -4.05
C LEU A 39 0.96 5.34 -4.66
N THR A 40 0.90 4.30 -5.48
CA THR A 40 -0.37 3.74 -5.96
C THR A 40 -0.87 2.72 -4.94
N VAL A 41 -1.84 3.13 -4.12
CA VAL A 41 -2.53 2.18 -3.24
C VAL A 41 -3.43 1.31 -4.11
N PRO A 42 -3.26 -0.03 -4.09
CA PRO A 42 -4.15 -0.91 -4.82
C PRO A 42 -5.59 -0.67 -4.37
N SER A 43 -6.51 -0.60 -5.34
CA SER A 43 -7.92 -0.43 -5.01
C SER A 43 -8.41 -1.68 -4.28
N PHE A 44 -9.09 -1.47 -3.15
CA PHE A 44 -9.87 -2.53 -2.50
C PHE A 44 -11.17 -2.85 -3.24
N LYS A 45 -11.44 -2.23 -4.40
CA LYS A 45 -12.58 -2.60 -5.24
C LYS A 45 -12.50 -4.09 -5.60
N GLY A 46 -13.51 -4.84 -5.16
CA GLY A 46 -13.58 -6.30 -5.37
C GLY A 46 -12.99 -7.14 -4.24
N PHE A 47 -12.33 -6.52 -3.25
CA PHE A 47 -11.80 -7.22 -2.08
C PHE A 47 -12.91 -7.88 -1.25
N ASP A 48 -14.10 -7.27 -1.20
CA ASP A 48 -15.29 -7.84 -0.54
C ASP A 48 -15.73 -9.17 -1.16
N LYS A 49 -15.64 -9.31 -2.48
CA LYS A 49 -16.01 -10.56 -3.18
C LYS A 49 -15.02 -11.68 -2.84
N LEU A 50 -13.74 -11.34 -2.74
CA LEU A 50 -12.70 -12.26 -2.32
C LEU A 50 -12.93 -12.68 -0.86
N LEU A 51 -13.14 -11.71 0.05
CA LEU A 51 -13.42 -11.98 1.46
C LEU A 51 -14.64 -12.88 1.65
N LYS A 52 -15.75 -12.62 0.93
CA LYS A 52 -16.94 -13.47 1.00
C LYS A 52 -16.65 -14.92 0.59
N LYS A 53 -15.92 -15.13 -0.52
CA LYS A 53 -15.52 -16.48 -0.95
C LYS A 53 -14.62 -17.17 0.08
N THR A 54 -13.63 -16.45 0.61
CA THR A 54 -12.70 -16.98 1.62
C THR A 54 -13.44 -17.36 2.90
N GLN A 55 -14.39 -16.53 3.36
CA GLN A 55 -15.21 -16.84 4.54
C GLN A 55 -16.09 -18.07 4.32
N GLN A 56 -16.70 -18.22 3.14
CA GLN A 56 -17.48 -19.43 2.80
C GLN A 56 -16.60 -20.68 2.80
N PHE A 57 -15.43 -20.62 2.17
CA PHE A 57 -14.46 -21.71 2.18
C PHE A 57 -14.03 -22.09 3.60
N ALA A 58 -13.69 -21.09 4.44
CA ALA A 58 -13.30 -21.32 5.82
C ALA A 58 -14.42 -22.00 6.63
N ARG A 59 -15.67 -21.57 6.46
CA ARG A 59 -16.83 -22.22 7.09
C ARG A 59 -17.02 -23.66 6.63
N GLN A 60 -16.94 -23.92 5.32
CA GLN A 60 -17.05 -25.28 4.78
C GLN A 60 -15.95 -26.21 5.30
N LYS A 61 -14.73 -25.67 5.46
CA LYS A 61 -13.57 -26.40 5.98
C LYS A 61 -13.46 -26.38 7.51
N ARG A 62 -14.40 -25.72 8.21
CA ARG A 62 -14.40 -25.53 9.67
C ARG A 62 -13.08 -24.96 10.20
N LEU A 63 -12.43 -24.09 9.41
CA LEU A 63 -11.18 -23.46 9.80
C LEU A 63 -11.41 -22.49 10.96
N THR A 64 -10.53 -22.58 11.95
CA THR A 64 -10.52 -21.77 13.17
C THR A 64 -9.24 -20.95 13.26
N SER A 65 -9.22 -19.95 14.15
CA SER A 65 -8.01 -19.15 14.39
C SER A 65 -6.82 -20.01 14.85
N ARG A 66 -7.07 -21.13 15.55
CA ARG A 66 -6.04 -22.07 15.99
C ARG A 66 -5.34 -22.75 14.82
N ASP A 67 -6.07 -23.06 13.75
CA ASP A 67 -5.50 -23.67 12.54
C ASP A 67 -4.53 -22.72 11.83
N VAL A 68 -4.85 -21.42 11.85
CA VAL A 68 -3.97 -20.38 11.30
C VAL A 68 -2.69 -20.24 12.12
N GLU A 69 -2.81 -20.18 13.45
CA GLU A 69 -1.66 -20.11 14.35
C GLU A 69 -0.72 -21.32 14.20
N ALA A 70 -1.30 -22.53 14.10
CA ALA A 70 -0.54 -23.75 13.88
C ALA A 70 0.23 -23.72 12.54
N ALA A 71 -0.41 -23.26 11.46
CA ALA A 71 0.23 -23.14 10.15
C ALA A 71 1.39 -22.13 10.15
N ILE A 72 1.20 -20.96 10.78
CA ILE A 72 2.26 -19.94 10.92
C ILE A 72 3.45 -20.52 11.70
N LYS A 73 3.18 -21.22 12.80
CA LYS A 73 4.23 -21.86 13.61
C LYS A 73 5.02 -22.88 12.80
N GLY A 74 4.36 -23.67 11.94
CA GLY A 74 5.02 -24.67 11.09
C GLY A 74 5.92 -24.10 9.99
N THR A 75 5.73 -22.84 9.58
CA THR A 75 6.52 -22.22 8.49
C THR A 75 7.70 -21.40 9.01
N ARG A 76 7.72 -21.05 10.29
CA ARG A 76 8.77 -20.25 10.94
C ARG A 76 9.95 -21.10 11.46
N ALA A 77 10.14 -22.31 10.92
CA ALA A 77 11.27 -23.18 11.25
C ALA A 77 12.54 -22.77 10.51
#